data_AF-A0A2S6ILZ8-F1
#
_entry.id   AF-A0A2S6ILZ8-F1
#
_cell.length_a   1.000
_cell.length_b   1.000
_cell.length_c   1.000
_cell.angle_alpha   90.00
_cell.angle_beta   90.00
_cell.angle_gamma   90.00
#
_symmetry.space_group_name_H-M   'P 1'
#
loop_
_entity.id
_entity.type
_entity.pdbx_description
1 polymer ?
#
loop_
_entity_poly.entity_id
_entity_poly.type
_entity_poly.pdbx_seq_one_letter_code
_entity_poly.pdbx_strand_id
1 'polypeptide(L)'
;MQIHYKEKALLANQYKIEKAERSKNWIGRNWINVLLFGLFISFVRPTYTSVADGVYRKKSVTALDLSDFGYFGTVLCIAIWYAACMTIAYFVWNYQDNRKIDRLKMNEYSFKKN
;
A
#
# COMPACT_ATOMS: atom_id res chain seq x y z
N MET A 1 38.66 18.80 4.24
CA MET A 1 37.75 17.66 4.49
C MET A 1 36.27 18.04 4.51
N GLN A 2 35.82 19.08 5.24
CA GLN A 2 34.38 19.41 5.38
C GLN A 2 33.64 19.70 4.06
N ILE A 3 34.30 20.27 3.06
CA ILE A 3 33.69 20.63 1.76
C ILE A 3 33.22 19.36 1.01
N HIS A 4 34.05 18.31 0.98
CA HIS A 4 33.69 17.02 0.37
C HIS A 4 32.55 16.28 1.10
N TYR A 5 32.39 16.47 2.42
CA TYR A 5 31.27 15.90 3.14
C TYR A 5 29.95 16.61 2.79
N LYS A 6 29.97 17.94 2.63
CA LYS A 6 28.79 18.72 2.20
C LYS A 6 28.35 18.33 0.79
N GLU A 7 29.26 18.21 -0.16
CA GLU A 7 28.94 17.79 -1.54
C GLU A 7 28.35 16.38 -1.60
N LYS A 8 28.94 15.42 -0.89
CA LYS A 8 28.42 14.04 -0.81
C LYS A 8 27.03 14.00 -0.18
N ALA A 9 26.78 14.80 0.86
CA ALA A 9 25.48 14.89 1.51
C ALA A 9 24.41 15.50 0.58
N LEU A 10 24.79 16.50 -0.21
CA LEU A 10 23.91 17.16 -1.16
C LEU A 10 23.52 16.22 -2.32
N LEU A 11 24.50 15.51 -2.89
CA LEU A 11 24.25 14.46 -3.88
C LEU A 11 23.36 13.34 -3.31
N ALA A 12 23.61 12.88 -2.09
CA ALA A 12 22.78 11.86 -1.44
C ALA A 12 21.33 12.32 -1.24
N ASN A 13 21.09 13.61 -0.93
CA ASN A 13 19.74 14.17 -0.85
C ASN A 13 19.08 14.27 -2.21
N GLN A 14 19.79 14.69 -3.25
CA GLN A 14 19.27 14.74 -4.62
C GLN A 14 18.84 13.36 -5.11
N TYR A 15 19.66 12.33 -4.91
CA TYR A 15 19.28 10.94 -5.23
C TYR A 15 18.05 10.46 -4.44
N LYS A 16 17.91 10.86 -3.17
CA LYS A 16 16.73 10.53 -2.37
C LYS A 16 15.47 11.23 -2.89
N ILE A 17 15.58 12.49 -3.32
CA ILE A 17 14.48 13.25 -3.91
C ILE A 17 14.08 12.63 -5.24
N GLU A 18 15.03 12.36 -6.13
CA GLU A 18 14.77 11.78 -7.45
C GLU A 18 14.14 10.38 -7.32
N LYS A 19 14.64 9.56 -6.40
CA LYS A 19 14.05 8.24 -6.11
C LYS A 19 12.64 8.36 -5.55
N ALA A 20 12.40 9.30 -4.63
CA ALA A 20 11.08 9.56 -4.07
C ALA A 20 10.10 10.04 -5.15
N GLU A 21 10.50 11.00 -6.00
CA GLU A 21 9.70 11.50 -7.12
C GLU A 21 9.45 10.43 -8.18
N ARG A 22 10.42 9.55 -8.48
CA ARG A 22 10.22 8.42 -9.39
C ARG A 22 9.25 7.37 -8.82
N SER A 23 9.28 7.15 -7.50
CA SER A 23 8.36 6.24 -6.80
C SER A 23 6.97 6.85 -6.57
N LYS A 24 6.88 8.18 -6.54
CA LYS A 24 5.64 8.94 -6.45
C LYS A 24 4.70 8.48 -7.57
N ASN A 25 3.42 8.34 -7.24
CA ASN A 25 2.39 7.85 -8.16
C ASN A 25 2.56 6.41 -8.66
N TRP A 26 3.39 5.55 -8.03
CA TRP A 26 3.41 4.12 -8.39
C TRP A 26 2.03 3.47 -8.24
N ILE A 27 1.29 3.78 -7.18
CA ILE A 27 -0.08 3.28 -6.98
C ILE A 27 -1.04 3.83 -8.03
N GLY A 28 -0.94 5.11 -8.39
CA GLY A 28 -1.76 5.68 -9.46
C GLY A 28 -1.49 5.03 -10.82
N ARG A 29 -0.21 4.81 -11.16
CA ARG A 29 0.20 4.09 -12.39
C ARG A 29 -0.24 2.62 -12.40
N ASN A 30 -0.24 1.98 -11.23
CA ASN A 30 -0.60 0.57 -11.09
C ASN A 30 -2.02 0.35 -10.53
N TRP A 31 -2.88 1.37 -10.60
CA TRP A 31 -4.22 1.30 -10.00
C TRP A 31 -5.04 0.14 -10.58
N ILE A 32 -4.90 -0.12 -11.88
CA ILE A 32 -5.52 -1.27 -12.56
C ILE A 32 -4.99 -2.59 -11.97
N ASN A 33 -3.68 -2.75 -11.80
CA ASN A 33 -3.08 -3.96 -11.23
C ASN A 33 -3.54 -4.18 -9.78
N VAL A 34 -3.65 -3.10 -9.01
CA VAL A 34 -4.16 -3.11 -7.63
C VAL A 34 -5.62 -3.54 -7.57
N LEU A 35 -6.46 -3.02 -8.48
CA LEU A 35 -7.88 -3.40 -8.58
C LEU A 35 -8.03 -4.86 -9.01
N LEU A 36 -7.27 -5.30 -10.02
CA LEU A 36 -7.28 -6.68 -10.48
C LEU A 36 -6.81 -7.64 -9.39
N PHE A 37 -5.82 -7.25 -8.59
CA PHE A 37 -5.37 -8.03 -7.43
C PHE A 37 -6.45 -8.14 -6.34
N GLY A 38 -7.14 -7.03 -6.04
CA GLY A 38 -8.27 -7.04 -5.11
C GLY A 38 -9.42 -7.92 -5.57
N LEU A 39 -9.75 -7.84 -6.87
CA LEU A 39 -10.74 -8.69 -7.49
C LEU A 39 -10.31 -10.16 -7.40
N PHE A 40 -9.06 -10.46 -7.77
CA PHE A 40 -8.50 -11.81 -7.68
C PHE A 40 -8.57 -12.38 -6.26
N ILE A 41 -8.15 -11.63 -5.23
CA ILE A 41 -8.28 -12.05 -3.82
C ILE A 41 -9.75 -12.29 -3.45
N SER A 42 -10.67 -11.46 -3.95
CA SER A 42 -12.10 -11.64 -3.67
C SER A 42 -12.65 -12.94 -4.28
N PHE A 43 -12.10 -13.41 -5.41
CA PHE A 43 -12.41 -14.71 -6.01
C PHE A 43 -11.67 -15.88 -5.36
N VAL A 44 -10.45 -15.66 -4.84
CA VAL A 44 -9.70 -16.65 -4.07
C VAL A 44 -10.36 -16.78 -2.70
N ARG A 45 -11.37 -17.66 -2.62
CA ARG A 45 -12.12 -18.00 -1.39
C ARG A 45 -11.18 -18.03 -0.17
N PRO A 46 -11.29 -17.09 0.78
CA PRO A 46 -10.62 -17.24 2.06
C PRO A 46 -11.26 -18.42 2.77
N THR A 47 -10.57 -19.56 2.74
CA THR A 47 -10.96 -20.76 3.47
C THR A 47 -10.45 -20.61 4.88
N TYR A 48 -11.33 -20.19 5.79
CA TYR A 48 -11.03 -20.18 7.20
C TYR A 48 -11.08 -21.62 7.70
N THR A 49 -9.94 -22.15 8.11
CA THR A 49 -9.91 -23.34 8.97
C THR A 49 -10.18 -22.85 10.39
N SER A 50 -11.40 -23.07 10.90
CA SER A 50 -11.64 -22.94 12.34
C SER A 50 -10.66 -23.85 13.08
N VAL A 51 -10.10 -23.34 14.18
CA VAL A 51 -9.24 -24.09 15.10
C VAL A 51 -9.86 -25.47 15.38
N ALA A 52 -9.05 -26.51 15.27
CA ALA A 52 -9.48 -27.89 15.41
C ALA A 52 -9.84 -28.20 16.87
N ASP A 53 -11.14 -28.20 17.19
CA ASP A 53 -11.63 -28.83 18.41
C ASP A 53 -11.54 -30.35 18.27
N GLY A 54 -10.43 -30.87 18.79
CA GLY A 54 -9.99 -32.25 19.14
C GLY A 54 -10.73 -33.54 18.74
N VAL A 55 -11.97 -33.53 18.26
CA VAL A 55 -12.76 -34.77 18.02
C VAL A 55 -13.47 -34.77 16.66
N TYR A 56 -13.75 -33.61 16.05
CA TYR A 56 -14.41 -33.54 14.74
C TYR A 56 -13.72 -32.52 13.85
N ARG A 57 -13.17 -32.98 12.72
CA ARG A 57 -12.69 -32.10 11.66
C ARG A 57 -13.91 -31.42 11.02
N LYS A 58 -14.40 -30.33 11.63
CA LYS A 58 -15.48 -29.52 11.04
C LYS A 58 -15.02 -29.07 9.65
N LYS A 59 -15.84 -29.36 8.64
CA LYS A 59 -15.63 -28.96 7.23
C LYS A 59 -15.19 -27.50 7.20
N SER A 60 -14.22 -27.18 6.34
CA SER A 60 -13.79 -25.80 6.09
C SER A 60 -15.02 -24.92 5.85
N VAL A 61 -15.30 -24.01 6.78
CA VAL A 61 -16.42 -23.09 6.65
C VAL A 61 -15.96 -21.98 5.74
N THR A 62 -16.54 -21.93 4.55
CA THR A 62 -16.19 -20.86 3.61
C THR A 62 -16.91 -19.60 4.09
N ALA A 63 -16.36 -18.40 3.85
CA ALA A 63 -17.08 -17.13 4.07
C ALA A 63 -18.47 -17.09 3.38
N LEU A 64 -18.66 -17.94 2.36
CA LEU A 64 -19.93 -18.21 1.71
C LEU A 64 -21.02 -18.81 2.60
N ASP A 65 -20.64 -19.69 3.51
CA ASP A 65 -21.58 -20.40 4.39
C ASP A 65 -22.03 -19.52 5.56
N LEU A 66 -21.30 -18.42 5.82
CA LEU A 66 -21.55 -17.49 6.91
C LEU A 66 -22.33 -16.24 6.46
N SER A 67 -22.48 -16.04 5.15
CA SER A 67 -23.04 -14.84 4.55
C SER A 67 -24.42 -15.14 3.99
N ASP A 68 -25.45 -14.44 4.48
CA ASP A 68 -26.80 -14.47 3.91
C ASP A 68 -26.84 -13.95 2.46
N PHE A 69 -25.80 -13.21 2.07
CA PHE A 69 -25.57 -12.81 0.69
C PHE A 69 -24.84 -13.94 -0.04
N GLY A 70 -25.54 -14.64 -0.93
CA GLY A 70 -24.94 -15.67 -1.81
C GLY A 70 -23.67 -15.20 -2.51
N TYR A 71 -22.92 -16.12 -3.14
CA TYR A 71 -21.54 -15.91 -3.62
C TYR A 71 -21.20 -14.54 -4.19
N PHE A 72 -22.01 -14.05 -5.12
CA PHE A 72 -21.79 -12.76 -5.77
C PHE A 72 -21.87 -11.57 -4.80
N GLY A 73 -22.77 -11.60 -3.82
CA GLY A 73 -22.90 -10.51 -2.84
C GLY A 73 -21.71 -10.44 -1.88
N THR A 74 -21.21 -11.59 -1.43
CA THR A 74 -20.02 -11.66 -0.58
C THR A 74 -18.77 -11.15 -1.31
N VAL A 75 -18.59 -11.54 -2.58
CA VAL A 75 -17.48 -11.06 -3.43
C VAL A 75 -17.56 -9.55 -3.65
N LEU A 76 -18.75 -9.01 -3.91
CA LEU A 76 -18.95 -7.56 -4.08
C LEU A 76 -18.64 -6.78 -2.80
N CYS A 77 -19.06 -7.25 -1.62
CA CYS A 77 -18.75 -6.60 -0.35
C CYS A 77 -17.23 -6.54 -0.09
N ILE A 78 -16.50 -7.64 -0.33
CA ILE A 78 -15.05 -7.68 -0.16
C ILE A 78 -14.36 -6.74 -1.16
N ALA A 79 -14.81 -6.72 -2.41
CA ALA A 79 -14.26 -5.84 -3.44
C ALA A 79 -14.45 -4.36 -3.10
N ILE A 80 -15.64 -3.96 -2.62
CA ILE A 80 -15.95 -2.59 -2.21
C ILE A 80 -15.07 -2.19 -1.01
N TRP A 81 -14.97 -3.06 0.00
CA TRP A 81 -14.15 -2.80 1.18
C TRP A 81 -12.67 -2.64 0.80
N TYR A 82 -12.16 -3.53 -0.04
CA TYR A 82 -10.78 -3.44 -0.54
C TYR A 82 -10.54 -2.14 -1.30
N ALA A 83 -11.46 -1.74 -2.19
CA ALA A 83 -11.35 -0.49 -2.94
C ALA A 83 -11.34 0.73 -2.00
N ALA A 84 -12.17 0.73 -0.95
CA ALA A 84 -12.17 1.78 0.06
C ALA A 84 -10.82 1.86 0.81
N CYS A 85 -10.31 0.72 1.29
CA CYS A 85 -9.00 0.66 1.96
C CYS A 85 -7.86 1.14 1.06
N MET A 86 -7.83 0.71 -0.21
CA MET A 86 -6.79 1.13 -1.15
C MET A 86 -6.86 2.62 -1.48
N THR A 87 -8.06 3.19 -1.55
CA THR A 87 -8.25 4.63 -1.76
C THR A 87 -7.69 5.43 -0.57
N ILE A 88 -8.03 5.02 0.66
CA ILE A 88 -7.50 5.67 1.88
C ILE A 88 -5.99 5.55 1.93
N ALA A 89 -5.44 4.35 1.67
CA ALA A 89 -4.00 4.12 1.66
C ALA A 89 -3.28 5.00 0.62
N TYR A 90 -3.86 5.14 -0.57
CA TYR A 90 -3.33 6.03 -1.61
C TYR A 90 -3.23 7.50 -1.14
N PHE A 91 -4.29 8.03 -0.53
CA PHE A 91 -4.28 9.40 0.00
C PHE A 91 -3.25 9.58 1.10
N VAL A 92 -3.17 8.62 2.04
CA VAL A 92 -2.21 8.66 3.15
C VAL A 92 -0.77 8.62 2.63
N TRP A 93 -0.45 7.71 1.70
CA TRP A 93 0.89 7.62 1.13
C TRP A 93 1.24 8.86 0.31
N ASN A 94 0.33 9.38 -0.50
CA ASN A 94 0.56 10.61 -1.25
C ASN A 94 0.86 11.79 -0.31
N TYR A 95 0.13 11.90 0.80
CA TYR A 95 0.40 12.93 1.81
C TYR A 95 1.78 12.76 2.47
N GLN A 96 2.14 11.53 2.85
CA GLN A 96 3.43 11.23 3.47
C GLN A 96 4.61 11.48 2.53
N ASP A 97 4.49 11.07 1.27
CA ASP A 97 5.53 11.26 0.25
C ASP A 97 5.76 12.73 -0.04
N ASN A 98 4.69 13.53 -0.18
CA ASN A 98 4.82 14.98 -0.36
C ASN A 98 5.55 15.63 0.82
N ARG A 99 5.14 15.33 2.07
CA ARG A 99 5.84 15.85 3.26
C ARG A 99 7.30 15.41 3.35
N LYS A 100 7.65 14.22 2.85
CA LYS A 100 9.03 13.72 2.86
C LYS A 100 9.88 14.44 1.83
N ILE A 101 9.33 14.68 0.63
CA ILE A 101 9.99 15.46 -0.43
C ILE A 101 10.20 16.91 0.03
N ASP A 102 9.19 17.54 0.64
CA ASP A 102 9.30 18.92 1.11
C ASP A 102 10.39 19.08 2.18
N ARG A 103 10.50 18.12 3.11
CA ARG A 103 11.59 18.10 4.10
C ARG A 103 12.97 17.92 3.46
N LEU A 104 13.09 17.07 2.45
CA LEU A 104 14.36 16.89 1.73
C LEU A 104 14.75 18.14 0.93
N LYS A 105 13.78 18.82 0.30
CA LYS A 105 13.99 20.10 -0.40
C LYS A 105 14.41 21.22 0.56
N MET A 106 13.80 21.31 1.75
CA MET A 106 14.24 22.26 2.79
C MET A 106 15.68 22.00 3.25
N ASN A 107 16.05 20.73 3.46
CA ASN A 107 17.42 20.37 3.84
C ASN A 107 18.42 20.78 2.74
N GLU A 108 18.13 20.47 1.47
CA GLU A 108 18.96 20.87 0.33
C GLU A 108 19.13 22.41 0.26
N TYR A 109 18.05 23.17 0.45
CA TYR A 109 18.11 24.64 0.48
C TYR A 109 18.97 25.17 1.63
N SER A 110 18.89 24.56 2.82
CA SER A 110 19.71 24.95 3.98
C SER A 110 21.21 24.68 3.76
N PHE A 111 21.56 23.58 3.08
CA PHE A 111 22.95 23.28 2.71
C PHE A 111 23.48 24.17 1.59
N LYS A 112 22.61 24.69 0.71
CA LYS A 112 23.00 25.59 -0.38
C LYS A 112 23.18 27.04 0.09
N LYS A 113 22.52 27.44 1.19
CA LYS A 113 22.59 28.79 1.77
C LYS A 113 23.80 29.00 2.71
N ASN A 114 24.44 27.91 3.19
CA ASN A 114 25.55 27.90 4.17
C ASN A 114 26.86 27.35 3.59
#